data_AF-A0A1H8B4H0-F1
#
_entry.id   AF-A0A1H8B4H0-F1
#
_cell.length_a   1.000
_cell.length_b   1.000
_cell.length_c   1.000
_cell.angle_alpha   90.00
_cell.angle_beta   90.00
_cell.angle_gamma   90.00
#
_symmetry.space_group_name_H-M   'P 1'
#
loop_
_entity.id
_entity.type
_entity.pdbx_description
1 polymer ?
#
loop_
_entity_poly.entity_id
_entity_poly.type
_entity_poly.pdbx_seq_one_letter_code
_entity_poly.pdbx_strand_id
1 'polypeptide(L)'
;MKYVLLFFGALAICVLAFAGVLYWKYAQLFPEPSTEVVQLAPEKRTLLERLRRETKFQPHRFPPRGYTGAETPEDRTRATDAVNGVIDAVLARPDGPVQAREVSRLIGKGLRRVFWLATEDRDRTGEYLVEVWYILGFKGATGQFVYGTAYSRPAGYSEPLPPGWTAPDQPRPIDP
;
A
#
# COMPACT_ATOMS: atom_id res chain seq x y z
N MET A 1 -47.03 -3.12 22.06
CA MET A 1 -45.59 -2.90 22.35
C MET A 1 -44.72 -4.13 22.12
N LYS A 2 -45.08 -5.34 22.62
CA LYS A 2 -44.30 -6.58 22.42
C LYS A 2 -43.96 -6.89 20.96
N TYR A 3 -44.92 -6.81 20.05
CA TYR A 3 -44.70 -7.08 18.62
C TYR A 3 -43.82 -6.03 17.91
N VAL A 4 -43.87 -4.78 18.36
CA VAL A 4 -43.02 -3.70 17.85
C VAL A 4 -41.56 -3.93 18.27
N LEU A 5 -41.33 -4.31 19.53
CA LEU A 5 -40.00 -4.70 20.04
C LEU A 5 -39.44 -5.92 19.30
N LEU A 6 -40.26 -6.94 19.04
CA LEU A 6 -39.85 -8.12 18.28
C LEU A 6 -39.49 -7.77 16.83
N PHE A 7 -40.26 -6.86 16.20
CA PHE A 7 -39.97 -6.40 14.84
C PHE A 7 -38.65 -5.63 14.76
N PHE A 8 -38.40 -4.68 15.67
CA PHE A 8 -37.12 -3.96 15.71
C PHE A 8 -35.94 -4.88 16.04
N GLY A 9 -36.13 -5.86 16.92
CA GLY A 9 -35.13 -6.87 17.22
C GLY A 9 -34.77 -7.71 15.99
N ALA A 10 -35.77 -8.21 15.26
CA ALA A 10 -35.57 -8.96 14.02
C ALA A 10 -34.88 -8.10 12.95
N LEU A 11 -35.31 -6.85 12.78
CA LEU A 11 -34.71 -5.91 11.84
C LEU A 11 -33.23 -5.65 12.16
N ALA A 12 -32.89 -5.43 13.44
CA ALA A 12 -31.51 -5.23 13.87
C ALA A 12 -30.63 -6.45 13.56
N ILE A 13 -31.14 -7.67 13.79
CA ILE A 13 -30.42 -8.92 13.45
C ILE A 13 -30.20 -9.01 11.93
N CYS A 14 -31.24 -8.74 11.12
CA CYS A 14 -31.11 -8.73 9.66
C CYS A 14 -30.07 -7.72 9.17
N VAL A 15 -30.05 -6.51 9.74
CA VAL A 15 -29.06 -5.47 9.39
C VAL A 15 -27.65 -5.91 9.76
N LEU A 16 -27.44 -6.48 10.95
CA LEU A 16 -26.12 -6.97 11.37
C LEU A 16 -25.64 -8.15 10.51
N ALA A 17 -26.53 -9.09 10.18
CA ALA A 17 -26.22 -10.21 9.30
C ALA A 17 -25.84 -9.71 7.90
N PHE A 18 -26.59 -8.76 7.35
CA PHE A 18 -26.29 -8.15 6.05
C PHE A 18 -24.95 -7.40 6.06
N ALA A 19 -24.69 -6.60 7.10
CA ALA A 19 -23.40 -5.92 7.28
C ALA A 19 -22.23 -6.92 7.38
N GLY A 20 -22.43 -8.05 8.07
CA GLY A 20 -21.46 -9.14 8.15
C GLY A 20 -21.15 -9.77 6.79
N VAL A 21 -22.17 -10.03 5.96
CA VAL A 21 -21.99 -10.55 4.58
C VAL A 21 -21.23 -9.54 3.71
N LEU A 22 -21.59 -8.26 3.78
CA LEU A 22 -20.88 -7.21 3.05
C LEU A 22 -19.41 -7.11 3.47
N TYR A 23 -19.13 -7.13 4.77
CA TYR A 23 -17.77 -7.10 5.28
C TYR A 23 -16.97 -8.34 4.85
N TRP A 24 -17.56 -9.53 4.91
CA TRP A 24 -16.90 -10.76 4.45
C TRP A 24 -16.56 -10.70 2.97
N LYS A 25 -17.50 -10.26 2.12
CA LYS A 25 -17.26 -10.05 0.69
C LYS A 25 -16.18 -9.01 0.43
N TYR A 26 -16.17 -7.93 1.19
CA TYR A 26 -15.14 -6.90 1.12
C TYR A 26 -13.76 -7.44 1.52
N ALA A 27 -13.66 -8.21 2.60
CA ALA A 27 -12.40 -8.81 3.05
C ALA A 27 -11.80 -9.78 2.01
N GLN A 28 -12.65 -10.50 1.25
CA GLN A 28 -12.23 -11.38 0.16
C GLN A 28 -11.61 -10.65 -1.04
N LEU A 29 -11.74 -9.32 -1.13
CA LEU A 29 -11.11 -8.53 -2.20
C LEU A 29 -9.60 -8.39 -2.02
N PHE A 30 -9.11 -8.62 -0.79
CA PHE A 30 -7.70 -8.48 -0.47
C PHE A 30 -7.02 -9.86 -0.49
N PRO A 31 -5.89 -10.01 -1.19
CA PRO A 31 -5.08 -11.22 -1.11
C PRO A 31 -4.65 -11.51 0.34
N GLU A 32 -4.41 -12.78 0.64
CA GLU A 32 -3.71 -13.13 1.88
C GLU A 32 -2.30 -12.52 1.89
N PRO A 33 -1.91 -11.81 2.96
CA PRO A 33 -0.56 -11.25 3.07
C PRO A 33 0.51 -12.34 3.05
N SER A 34 1.61 -12.07 2.36
CA SER A 34 2.77 -12.96 2.31
C SER A 34 3.40 -13.17 3.69
N THR A 35 3.96 -14.36 3.88
CA THR A 35 4.73 -14.79 5.06
C THR A 35 6.23 -14.82 4.79
N GLU A 36 6.67 -14.29 3.64
CA GLU A 36 8.08 -14.24 3.26
C GLU A 36 8.96 -13.55 4.30
N VAL A 37 10.21 -14.01 4.36
CA VAL A 37 11.30 -13.36 5.08
C VAL A 37 12.37 -13.01 4.07
N VAL A 38 12.75 -11.73 4.03
CA VAL A 38 13.81 -11.21 3.17
C VAL A 38 14.92 -10.62 4.01
N GLN A 39 16.12 -10.51 3.45
CA GLN A 39 17.23 -9.83 4.11
C GLN A 39 17.21 -8.35 3.77
N LEU A 40 17.20 -7.48 4.80
CA LEU A 40 17.54 -6.07 4.68
C LEU A 40 19.06 -5.95 4.65
N ALA A 41 19.59 -5.80 3.45
CA ALA A 41 21.01 -5.64 3.17
C ALA A 41 21.35 -4.16 2.86
N PRO A 42 22.63 -3.76 2.93
CA PRO A 42 23.06 -2.38 2.69
C PRO A 42 22.61 -1.80 1.34
N GLU A 43 22.51 -2.62 0.31
CA GLU A 43 22.07 -2.20 -1.02
C GLU A 43 20.59 -1.78 -1.00
N LYS A 44 19.74 -2.55 -0.31
CA LYS A 44 18.32 -2.25 -0.15
C LYS A 44 18.11 -1.01 0.72
N ARG A 45 18.93 -0.82 1.76
CA ARG A 45 18.92 0.42 2.54
C ARG A 45 19.22 1.62 1.67
N THR A 46 20.28 1.54 0.86
CA THR A 46 20.69 2.63 -0.03
C THR A 46 19.54 3.02 -0.97
N LEU A 47 18.85 2.04 -1.54
CA LEU A 47 17.66 2.29 -2.37
C LEU A 47 16.51 2.92 -1.58
N LEU A 48 16.22 2.44 -0.37
CA LEU A 48 15.20 3.02 0.51
C LEU A 48 15.55 4.45 0.94
N GLU A 49 16.82 4.74 1.23
CA GLU A 49 17.30 6.08 1.57
C GLU A 49 17.19 7.03 0.37
N ARG A 50 17.51 6.56 -0.83
CA ARG A 50 17.30 7.33 -2.07
C ARG A 50 15.81 7.64 -2.25
N LEU A 51 14.96 6.61 -2.11
CA LEU A 51 13.50 6.77 -2.18
C LEU A 51 13.01 7.74 -1.10
N ARG A 52 13.56 7.69 0.12
CA ARG A 52 13.20 8.60 1.22
C ARG A 52 13.47 10.06 0.87
N ARG A 53 14.60 10.35 0.24
CA ARG A 53 15.06 11.71 -0.11
C ARG A 53 14.32 12.30 -1.31
N GLU A 54 13.73 11.46 -2.16
CA GLU A 54 12.96 11.90 -3.32
C GLU A 54 11.91 12.95 -2.94
N THR A 55 11.81 13.99 -3.78
CA THR A 55 10.71 14.95 -3.73
C THR A 55 9.43 14.27 -4.23
N LYS A 56 8.65 13.71 -3.30
CA LYS A 56 7.46 12.90 -3.65
C LYS A 56 6.29 13.76 -4.12
N PHE A 57 5.35 13.07 -4.75
CA PHE A 57 4.09 13.62 -5.23
C PHE A 57 4.26 14.83 -6.16
N GLN A 58 5.36 14.87 -6.92
CA GLN A 58 5.51 15.73 -8.09
C GLN A 58 4.77 15.12 -9.30
N PRO A 59 4.30 15.94 -10.24
CA PRO A 59 3.67 15.44 -11.45
C PRO A 59 4.62 14.52 -12.23
N HIS A 60 4.12 13.42 -12.77
CA HIS A 60 4.89 12.52 -13.63
C HIS A 60 4.03 11.91 -14.74
N ARG A 61 4.69 11.32 -15.75
CA ARG A 61 4.02 10.71 -16.91
C ARG A 61 4.36 9.24 -17.10
N PHE A 62 4.74 8.53 -16.03
CA PHE A 62 5.01 7.09 -16.12
C PHE A 62 3.78 6.33 -16.65
N PRO A 63 3.91 5.44 -17.65
CA PRO A 63 2.81 4.61 -18.11
C PRO A 63 2.42 3.56 -17.05
N PRO A 64 1.17 3.05 -17.06
CA PRO A 64 0.06 3.44 -17.94
C PRO A 64 -0.77 4.62 -17.38
N ARG A 65 -0.47 5.12 -16.18
CA ARG A 65 -1.16 6.26 -15.56
C ARG A 65 -0.17 7.34 -15.13
N GLY A 66 -0.33 8.53 -15.71
CA GLY A 66 0.34 9.73 -15.21
C GLY A 66 -0.21 10.15 -13.84
N TYR A 67 0.49 11.07 -13.19
CA TYR A 67 0.08 11.68 -11.93
C TYR A 67 0.21 13.20 -12.09
N THR A 68 -0.82 13.95 -11.71
CA THR A 68 -0.90 15.40 -11.89
C THR A 68 -0.22 16.19 -10.78
N GLY A 69 0.20 15.51 -9.71
CA GLY A 69 0.73 16.13 -8.49
C GLY A 69 -0.32 16.16 -7.39
N ALA A 70 0.12 16.36 -6.15
CA ALA A 70 -0.79 16.45 -5.01
C ALA A 70 -1.72 17.66 -5.15
N GLU A 71 -2.99 17.49 -4.76
CA GLU A 71 -4.01 18.54 -4.87
C GLU A 71 -3.61 19.80 -4.09
N THR A 72 -3.05 19.63 -2.89
CA THR A 72 -2.57 20.70 -2.01
C THR A 72 -1.17 20.44 -1.46
N PRO A 73 -0.43 21.48 -1.01
CA PRO A 73 0.82 21.31 -0.27
C PRO A 73 0.65 20.50 1.03
N GLU A 74 -0.49 20.62 1.70
CA GLU A 74 -0.81 19.89 2.93
C GLU A 74 -0.99 18.39 2.65
N ASP A 75 -1.70 18.04 1.58
CA ASP A 75 -1.89 16.66 1.15
C ASP A 75 -0.57 16.02 0.72
N ARG A 76 0.26 16.78 -0.01
CA ARG A 76 1.63 16.38 -0.36
C ARG A 76 2.44 16.03 0.87
N THR A 77 2.42 16.88 1.88
CA THR A 77 3.13 16.67 3.15
C THR A 77 2.62 15.41 3.83
N ARG A 78 1.30 15.27 3.96
CA ARG A 78 0.66 14.13 4.61
C ARG A 78 0.94 12.80 3.92
N ALA A 79 0.90 12.78 2.59
CA ALA A 79 1.18 11.60 1.79
C ALA A 79 2.68 11.25 1.83
N THR A 80 3.56 12.25 1.77
CA THR A 80 5.01 12.09 1.94
C THR A 80 5.35 11.49 3.30
N ASP A 81 4.75 11.99 4.38
CA ASP A 81 4.93 11.47 5.74
C ASP A 81 4.40 10.05 5.91
N ALA A 82 3.35 9.67 5.17
CA ALA A 82 2.83 8.31 5.19
C ALA A 82 3.83 7.32 4.56
N VAL A 83 4.41 7.67 3.41
CA VAL A 83 5.44 6.85 2.73
C VAL A 83 6.74 6.84 3.54
N ASN A 84 7.26 8.01 3.88
CA ASN A 84 8.51 8.15 4.62
C ASN A 84 8.41 7.50 6.00
N GLY A 85 7.25 7.55 6.66
CA GLY A 85 7.07 6.85 7.94
C GLY A 85 7.20 5.33 7.84
N VAL A 86 6.85 4.72 6.70
CA VAL A 86 7.09 3.29 6.45
C VAL A 86 8.57 3.04 6.20
N ILE A 87 9.20 3.87 5.35
CA ILE A 87 10.64 3.77 5.04
C ILE A 87 11.47 3.90 6.31
N ASP A 88 11.21 4.91 7.14
CA ASP A 88 11.92 5.19 8.39
C ASP A 88 11.78 4.02 9.37
N ALA A 89 10.59 3.42 9.48
CA ALA A 89 10.37 2.27 10.34
C ALA A 89 11.11 1.00 9.87
N VAL A 90 11.34 0.86 8.56
CA VAL A 90 12.15 -0.22 8.00
C VAL A 90 13.65 0.07 8.22
N LEU A 91 14.10 1.28 7.92
CA LEU A 91 15.50 1.69 8.07
C LEU A 91 15.97 1.72 9.53
N ALA A 92 15.08 1.93 10.50
CA ALA A 92 15.42 1.91 11.92
C ALA A 92 15.78 0.51 12.46
N ARG A 93 15.48 -0.56 11.71
CA ARG A 93 15.87 -1.94 12.07
C ARG A 93 17.37 -2.13 11.83
N PRO A 94 18.03 -3.12 12.43
CA PRO A 94 19.37 -3.54 12.01
C PRO A 94 19.32 -4.28 10.66
N ASP A 95 20.48 -4.50 10.05
CA ASP A 95 20.59 -5.44 8.92
C ASP A 95 20.18 -6.85 9.34
N GLY A 96 19.56 -7.57 8.41
CA GLY A 96 19.11 -8.94 8.64
C GLY A 96 17.64 -9.18 8.28
N PRO A 97 17.01 -10.21 8.88
CA PRO A 97 15.72 -10.69 8.42
C PRO A 97 14.59 -9.70 8.71
N VAL A 98 13.77 -9.46 7.69
CA VAL A 98 12.55 -8.65 7.75
C VAL A 98 11.38 -9.48 7.26
N GLN A 99 10.32 -9.54 8.07
CA GLN A 99 9.11 -10.29 7.76
C GLN A 99 8.13 -9.47 6.94
N ALA A 100 7.60 -10.07 5.86
CA ALA A 100 6.58 -9.49 4.99
C ALA A 100 5.37 -8.97 5.78
N ARG A 101 4.89 -9.76 6.76
CA ARG A 101 3.74 -9.39 7.61
C ARG A 101 3.96 -8.10 8.40
N GLU A 102 5.18 -7.84 8.85
CA GLU A 102 5.47 -6.62 9.61
C GLU A 102 5.50 -5.39 8.71
N VAL A 103 6.10 -5.51 7.53
CA VAL A 103 6.14 -4.44 6.53
C VAL A 103 4.73 -4.17 5.98
N SER A 104 3.94 -5.21 5.72
CA SER A 104 2.54 -5.10 5.32
C SER A 104 1.72 -4.32 6.35
N ARG A 105 1.93 -4.56 7.65
CA ARG A 105 1.27 -3.81 8.72
C ARG A 105 1.66 -2.32 8.72
N LEU A 106 2.93 -2.02 8.44
CA LEU A 106 3.41 -0.64 8.30
C LEU A 106 2.75 0.05 7.09
N ILE A 107 2.72 -0.63 5.93
CA ILE A 107 2.02 -0.17 4.72
C ILE A 107 0.55 0.12 5.02
N GLY A 108 -0.15 -0.80 5.67
CA GLY A 108 -1.56 -0.61 6.05
C GLY A 108 -1.77 0.59 6.99
N LYS A 109 -0.81 0.87 7.89
CA LYS A 109 -0.83 2.09 8.71
C LYS A 109 -0.64 3.35 7.85
N GLY A 110 0.28 3.31 6.89
CA GLY A 110 0.50 4.40 5.91
C GLY A 110 -0.76 4.70 5.10
N LEU A 111 -1.39 3.68 4.50
CA LEU A 111 -2.61 3.82 3.72
C LEU A 111 -3.77 4.41 4.53
N ARG A 112 -3.94 4.01 5.80
CA ARG A 112 -4.95 4.61 6.68
C ARG A 112 -4.72 6.11 6.92
N ARG A 113 -3.47 6.59 6.92
CA ARG A 113 -3.17 8.03 7.12
C ARG A 113 -3.65 8.87 5.95
N VAL A 114 -3.64 8.31 4.74
CA VAL A 114 -4.05 9.00 3.50
C VAL A 114 -5.48 8.70 3.07
N PHE A 115 -6.25 7.93 3.85
CA PHE A 115 -7.60 7.48 3.47
C PHE A 115 -8.55 8.60 3.00
N TRP A 116 -8.40 9.80 3.56
CA TRP A 116 -9.23 10.97 3.25
C TRP A 116 -8.68 11.88 2.15
N LEU A 117 -7.51 11.56 1.57
CA LEU A 117 -6.97 12.32 0.45
C LEU A 117 -7.73 12.03 -0.84
N ALA A 118 -7.49 12.86 -1.87
CA ALA A 118 -7.96 12.60 -3.22
C ALA A 118 -7.58 11.18 -3.68
N THR A 119 -8.43 10.58 -4.51
CA THR A 119 -8.18 9.21 -5.03
C THR A 119 -6.83 9.11 -5.72
N GLU A 120 -6.45 10.13 -6.50
CA GLU A 120 -5.16 10.16 -7.19
C GLU A 120 -3.97 10.11 -6.22
N ASP A 121 -4.02 10.87 -5.13
CA ASP A 121 -2.97 10.91 -4.10
C ASP A 121 -2.90 9.61 -3.29
N ARG A 122 -4.05 8.98 -3.05
CA ARG A 122 -4.12 7.67 -2.39
C ARG A 122 -3.52 6.58 -3.26
N ASP A 123 -3.86 6.56 -4.54
CA ASP A 123 -3.30 5.62 -5.52
C ASP A 123 -1.78 5.82 -5.63
N ARG A 124 -1.32 7.08 -5.76
CA ARG A 124 0.11 7.39 -5.82
C ARG A 124 0.85 6.99 -4.53
N THR A 125 0.21 7.15 -3.37
CA THR A 125 0.76 6.65 -2.10
C THR A 125 0.90 5.14 -2.14
N GLY A 126 -0.11 4.42 -2.62
CA GLY A 126 -0.07 2.97 -2.79
C GLY A 126 1.08 2.53 -3.68
N GLU A 127 1.28 3.19 -4.82
CA GLU A 127 2.38 2.93 -5.75
C GLU A 127 3.76 3.06 -5.09
N TYR A 128 3.99 4.11 -4.29
CA TYR A 128 5.23 4.24 -3.51
C TYR A 128 5.41 3.12 -2.48
N LEU A 129 4.32 2.67 -1.85
CA LEU A 129 4.39 1.59 -0.86
C LEU A 129 4.63 0.22 -1.52
N VAL A 130 4.15 0.01 -2.74
CA VAL A 130 4.54 -1.14 -3.57
C VAL A 130 6.02 -1.03 -3.96
N GLU A 131 6.52 0.15 -4.29
CA GLU A 131 7.95 0.37 -4.56
C GLU A 131 8.83 -0.03 -3.36
N VAL A 132 8.44 0.33 -2.14
CA VAL A 132 9.11 -0.14 -0.91
C VAL A 132 9.09 -1.67 -0.80
N TRP A 133 7.96 -2.30 -1.11
CA TRP A 133 7.79 -3.76 -1.08
C TRP A 133 8.76 -4.47 -2.05
N TYR A 134 8.89 -3.94 -3.27
CA TYR A 134 9.79 -4.43 -4.30
C TYR A 134 11.26 -4.21 -3.94
N ILE A 135 11.63 -3.03 -3.43
CA ILE A 135 13.02 -2.75 -2.97
C ILE A 135 13.44 -3.76 -1.89
N LEU A 136 12.52 -4.13 -1.00
CA LEU A 136 12.77 -5.15 0.02
C LEU A 136 12.89 -6.56 -0.56
N GLY A 137 12.39 -6.80 -1.78
CA GLY A 137 12.49 -8.06 -2.50
C GLY A 137 11.38 -9.06 -2.18
N PHE A 138 10.24 -8.60 -1.64
CA PHE A 138 9.08 -9.43 -1.44
C PHE A 138 8.35 -9.69 -2.77
N LYS A 139 7.85 -10.90 -2.96
CA LYS A 139 7.17 -11.33 -4.19
C LYS A 139 5.67 -11.53 -3.98
N GLY A 140 5.30 -12.06 -2.83
CA GLY A 140 3.92 -12.32 -2.44
C GLY A 140 3.15 -11.04 -2.14
N ALA A 141 1.86 -11.19 -1.90
CA ALA A 141 0.98 -10.04 -1.74
C ALA A 141 1.23 -9.31 -0.42
N THR A 142 1.01 -8.01 -0.43
CA THR A 142 0.95 -7.20 0.79
C THR A 142 -0.32 -7.51 1.59
N GLY A 143 -1.41 -7.90 0.92
CA GLY A 143 -2.76 -7.95 1.48
C GLY A 143 -3.33 -6.59 1.88
N GLN A 144 -2.70 -5.49 1.41
CA GLN A 144 -3.16 -4.12 1.61
C GLN A 144 -3.76 -3.50 0.34
N PHE A 145 -3.52 -4.12 -0.81
CA PHE A 145 -4.02 -3.68 -2.12
C PHE A 145 -5.08 -4.64 -2.66
N VAL A 146 -6.11 -4.09 -3.31
CA VAL A 146 -7.16 -4.88 -3.96
C VAL A 146 -6.68 -5.35 -5.32
N TYR A 147 -7.17 -6.52 -5.75
CA TYR A 147 -6.98 -6.99 -7.13
C TYR A 147 -7.63 -6.03 -8.13
N GLY A 148 -6.85 -5.37 -9.00
CA GLY A 148 -7.41 -4.48 -10.03
C GLY A 148 -6.48 -3.41 -10.58
N THR A 149 -5.18 -3.68 -10.68
CA THR A 149 -4.20 -2.64 -11.04
C THR A 149 -4.07 -2.52 -12.56
N ALA A 150 -4.00 -1.29 -13.07
CA ALA A 150 -3.74 -1.03 -14.49
C ALA A 150 -2.31 -1.42 -14.92
N TYR A 151 -1.42 -1.64 -13.95
CA TYR A 151 -0.02 -2.01 -14.15
C TYR A 151 0.13 -3.52 -14.32
N SER A 152 1.13 -3.93 -15.12
CA SER A 152 1.44 -5.33 -15.35
C SER A 152 1.97 -6.00 -14.09
N ARG A 153 1.59 -7.27 -13.92
CA ARG A 153 2.06 -8.13 -12.84
C ARG A 153 3.13 -9.09 -13.41
N PRO A 154 4.39 -9.00 -12.95
CA PRO A 154 5.44 -9.92 -13.35
C PRO A 154 5.13 -11.36 -12.90
N ALA A 155 5.61 -12.35 -13.66
CA ALA A 155 5.47 -13.75 -13.31
C ALA A 155 6.11 -14.03 -11.93
N GLY A 156 5.37 -14.70 -11.04
CA GLY A 156 5.81 -15.03 -9.69
C GLY A 156 5.67 -13.89 -8.67
N TYR A 157 5.12 -12.74 -9.06
CA TYR A 157 4.80 -11.63 -8.16
C TYR A 157 3.30 -11.48 -7.99
N SER A 158 2.87 -11.08 -6.79
CA SER A 158 1.45 -10.85 -6.48
C SER A 158 1.05 -9.39 -6.62
N GLU A 159 1.99 -8.47 -6.46
CA GLU A 159 1.79 -7.05 -6.69
C GLU A 159 2.19 -6.68 -8.13
N PRO A 160 1.64 -5.60 -8.71
CA PRO A 160 2.12 -5.09 -9.99
C PRO A 160 3.50 -4.44 -9.87
N LEU A 161 4.17 -4.23 -11.01
CA LEU A 161 5.34 -3.37 -11.02
C LEU A 161 5.00 -1.96 -10.53
N PRO A 162 5.85 -1.35 -9.68
CA PRO A 162 5.72 0.05 -9.36
C PRO A 162 5.84 0.91 -10.63
N PRO A 163 5.18 2.07 -10.70
CA PRO A 163 5.27 2.95 -11.86
C PRO A 163 6.72 3.32 -12.18
N GLY A 164 7.06 3.29 -13.47
CA GLY A 164 8.40 3.58 -13.96
C GLY A 164 9.40 2.42 -13.85
N TRP A 165 9.06 1.32 -13.18
CA TRP A 165 9.88 0.11 -13.16
C TRP A 165 9.70 -0.69 -14.46
N THR A 166 10.79 -1.22 -14.99
CA THR A 166 10.79 -2.05 -16.21
C THR A 166 10.81 -3.54 -15.90
N ALA A 167 11.36 -3.93 -14.74
CA ALA A 167 11.44 -5.30 -14.26
C ALA A 167 11.52 -5.32 -12.71
N PRO A 168 11.25 -6.46 -12.04
CA PRO A 168 11.26 -6.56 -10.57
C PRO A 168 12.60 -6.22 -9.88
N ASP A 169 13.71 -6.27 -10.62
CA ASP A 169 15.07 -5.99 -10.17
C ASP A 169 15.64 -4.70 -10.80
N GLN A 170 14.81 -3.97 -11.56
CA GLN A 170 15.19 -2.75 -12.26
C GLN A 170 14.37 -1.58 -11.72
N PRO A 171 14.78 -0.99 -10.58
CA PRO A 171 14.11 0.17 -10.02
C PRO A 171 14.20 1.34 -11.00
N ARG A 172 13.15 2.16 -11.02
CA ARG A 172 13.19 3.41 -11.79
C ARG A 172 14.36 4.30 -11.31
N PRO A 173 14.85 5.21 -12.19
CA PRO A 173 15.66 6.33 -11.74
C PRO A 173 14.88 7.13 -10.68
N ILE A 174 15.56 7.46 -9.58
CA ILE A 174 15.04 8.37 -8.57
C ILE A 174 15.94 9.59 -8.65
N ASP A 175 15.37 10.70 -9.11
CA ASP A 175 16.08 11.96 -9.16
C ASP A 175 16.39 12.44 -7.73
N PRO A 176 17.61 12.93 -7.47
CA PRO A 176 18.04 13.37 -6.14
C PRO A 176 17.27 14.59 -5.63
#